data_AF-A0A944YAJ7-F1
#
_entry.id   AF-A0A944YAJ7-F1
#
_cell.length_a   1.000
_cell.length_b   1.000
_cell.length_c   1.000
_cell.angle_alpha   90.00
_cell.angle_beta   90.00
_cell.angle_gamma   90.00
#
_symmetry.space_group_name_H-M   'P 1'
#
loop_
_entity.id
_entity.type
_entity.pdbx_description
1 polymer ?
#
loop_
_entity_poly.entity_id
_entity_poly.type
_entity_poly.pdbx_seq_one_letter_code
_entity_poly.pdbx_strand_id
1 'polypeptide(L)'
;MSARKGQTRLKKIAIQISQNKQLSPEDKEFLVKALIEISNGGDAETALGVKFKKGERKSKYAKDTNLILQLAYGWLATAMAPESEGGLGMTLQDATTQLTEEWGRLPSAQTLRRYWNNVKNTQERDFEIKTD
;
A
#
# COMPACT_ATOMS: atom_id res chain seq x y z
N MET A 1 4.39 -10.69 16.72
CA MET A 1 3.43 -10.56 15.60
C MET A 1 3.48 -9.12 15.10
N SER A 2 3.46 -8.84 13.79
CA SER A 2 3.38 -7.45 13.30
C SER A 2 1.97 -6.90 13.47
N ALA A 3 1.82 -5.61 13.79
CA ALA A 3 0.52 -4.93 13.89
C ALA A 3 -0.37 -5.16 12.65
N ARG A 4 0.24 -5.30 11.46
CA ARG A 4 -0.48 -5.61 10.21
C ARG A 4 -1.07 -7.02 10.18
N LYS A 5 -0.33 -8.01 10.69
CA LYS A 5 -0.85 -9.37 10.84
C LYS A 5 -2.02 -9.39 11.82
N GLY A 6 -1.94 -8.61 12.91
CA GLY A 6 -3.05 -8.39 13.83
C GLY A 6 -4.28 -7.78 13.15
N GLN A 7 -4.11 -6.69 12.39
CA GLN A 7 -5.21 -6.07 11.64
C GLN A 7 -5.84 -7.01 10.61
N THR A 8 -5.03 -7.79 9.90
CA THR A 8 -5.51 -8.76 8.91
C THR A 8 -6.32 -9.86 9.59
N ARG A 9 -5.85 -10.36 10.74
CA ARG A 9 -6.58 -11.33 11.56
C ARG A 9 -7.92 -10.76 12.03
N LEU A 10 -7.95 -9.54 12.56
CA LEU A 10 -9.21 -8.89 12.97
C LEU A 10 -10.19 -8.72 11.82
N LYS A 11 -9.70 -8.30 10.63
CA LYS A 11 -10.54 -8.17 9.44
C LYS A 11 -11.16 -9.52 9.04
N LYS A 12 -10.37 -10.59 9.06
CA LYS A 12 -10.85 -11.95 8.79
C LYS A 12 -11.93 -12.37 9.79
N ILE A 13 -11.69 -12.18 11.09
CA ILE A 13 -12.65 -12.50 12.15
C ILE A 13 -13.95 -11.70 11.95
N ALA A 14 -13.85 -10.40 11.68
CA ALA A 14 -15.02 -9.54 11.46
C ALA A 14 -15.87 -10.00 10.26
N ILE A 15 -15.23 -10.42 9.16
CA ILE A 15 -15.93 -10.98 7.99
C ILE A 15 -16.60 -12.32 8.33
N GLN A 16 -15.95 -13.18 9.12
CA GLN A 16 -16.55 -14.45 9.53
C GLN A 16 -17.76 -14.23 10.44
N ILE A 17 -17.67 -13.31 11.41
CA ILE A 17 -18.78 -12.94 12.29
C ILE A 17 -19.93 -12.35 11.46
N SER A 18 -19.66 -11.43 10.53
CA SER A 18 -20.74 -10.82 9.73
C SER A 18 -21.46 -11.82 8.81
N GLN A 19 -20.78 -12.91 8.44
CA GLN A 19 -21.35 -14.01 7.66
C GLN A 19 -22.00 -15.10 8.53
N ASN A 20 -22.11 -14.89 9.85
CA ASN A 20 -22.55 -15.91 10.82
C ASN A 20 -21.77 -17.24 10.70
N LYS A 21 -20.50 -17.18 10.29
CA LYS A 21 -19.62 -18.34 10.22
C LYS A 21 -19.00 -18.61 11.57
N GLN A 22 -18.80 -19.90 11.87
CA GLN A 22 -18.08 -20.31 13.06
C GLN A 22 -16.61 -19.90 12.95
N LEU A 23 -16.10 -19.22 13.99
CA LEU A 23 -14.68 -18.90 14.13
C LEU A 23 -13.88 -20.17 14.41
N SER A 24 -12.60 -20.18 13.98
CA SER A 24 -11.69 -21.24 14.40
C SER A 24 -11.50 -21.18 15.93
N PRO A 25 -11.19 -22.31 16.59
CA PRO A 25 -10.94 -22.33 18.03
C PRO A 25 -9.90 -21.29 18.47
N GLU A 26 -8.82 -21.14 17.69
CA GLU A 26 -7.71 -20.22 17.96
C GLU A 26 -8.14 -18.75 17.82
N ASP A 27 -8.97 -18.44 16.82
CA ASP A 27 -9.49 -17.09 16.57
C ASP A 27 -10.53 -16.70 17.64
N LYS A 28 -11.34 -17.67 18.09
CA LYS A 28 -12.29 -17.48 19.20
C LYS A 28 -11.57 -17.25 20.53
N GLU A 29 -10.61 -18.09 20.88
CA GLU A 29 -9.84 -17.97 22.13
C GLU A 29 -9.09 -16.64 22.18
N PHE A 30 -8.46 -16.26 21.06
CA PHE A 30 -7.80 -14.96 20.93
C PHE A 30 -8.77 -13.80 21.19
N LEU A 31 -9.95 -13.81 20.56
CA LEU A 31 -10.92 -12.72 20.71
C LEU A 31 -11.44 -12.63 22.15
N VAL A 32 -11.76 -13.77 22.76
CA VAL A 32 -12.25 -13.84 24.15
C VAL A 32 -11.19 -13.30 25.11
N LYS A 33 -9.95 -13.76 24.98
CA LYS A 33 -8.85 -13.30 25.84
C LYS A 33 -8.63 -11.79 25.71
N ALA A 34 -8.61 -11.29 24.48
CA ALA A 34 -8.42 -9.86 24.23
C ALA A 34 -9.57 -9.01 24.80
N LEU A 35 -10.82 -9.45 24.67
CA LEU A 35 -11.98 -8.74 25.21
C LEU A 35 -12.00 -8.73 26.74
N ILE A 36 -11.63 -9.83 27.39
CA ILE A 36 -11.50 -9.90 28.86
C ILE A 36 -10.39 -8.96 29.35
N GLU A 37 -9.24 -8.95 28.67
CA GLU A 37 -8.12 -8.06 29.01
C GLU A 37 -8.54 -6.58 28.91
N ILE A 38 -9.24 -6.22 27.84
CA ILE A 38 -9.78 -4.86 27.64
C ILE A 38 -10.82 -4.52 28.72
N SER A 39 -11.74 -5.43 29.06
CA SER A 39 -12.74 -5.18 30.11
C SER A 39 -12.12 -4.97 31.48
N ASN A 40 -10.94 -5.54 31.72
CA ASN A 40 -10.17 -5.36 32.95
C ASN A 40 -9.28 -4.10 32.94
N GLY A 41 -9.42 -3.23 31.93
CA GLY A 41 -8.67 -1.98 31.80
C GLY A 41 -7.34 -2.10 31.02
N GLY A 42 -7.12 -3.21 30.32
CA GLY A 42 -5.94 -3.40 29.47
C GLY A 42 -5.95 -2.53 28.20
N ASP A 43 -4.76 -2.28 27.64
CA ASP A 43 -4.56 -1.51 26.41
C ASP A 43 -5.08 -2.27 25.19
N ALA A 44 -6.15 -1.76 24.56
CA ALA A 44 -6.81 -2.44 23.44
C ALA A 44 -5.89 -2.67 22.24
N GLU A 45 -4.97 -1.75 21.95
CA GLU A 45 -4.03 -1.93 20.84
C GLU A 45 -3.07 -3.10 21.09
N THR A 46 -2.65 -3.29 22.34
CA THR A 46 -1.80 -4.41 22.75
C THR A 46 -2.58 -5.72 22.78
N ALA A 47 -3.75 -5.75 23.43
CA ALA A 47 -4.58 -6.94 23.57
C ALA A 47 -5.02 -7.51 22.21
N LEU A 48 -5.35 -6.64 21.25
CA LEU A 48 -5.73 -7.04 19.89
C LEU A 48 -4.53 -7.24 18.95
N GLY A 49 -3.30 -7.03 19.44
CA GLY A 49 -2.08 -7.21 18.64
C GLY A 49 -1.96 -6.23 17.45
N VAL A 50 -2.53 -5.04 17.57
CA VAL A 50 -2.55 -3.99 16.53
C VAL A 50 -1.74 -2.76 16.88
N LYS A 51 -1.02 -2.79 18.00
CA LYS A 51 -0.12 -1.70 18.42
C LYS A 51 1.03 -1.52 17.43
N PHE A 52 1.04 -0.38 16.76
CA PHE A 52 2.13 -0.02 15.85
C PHE A 52 3.29 0.61 16.63
N LYS A 53 4.52 0.26 16.26
CA LYS A 53 5.68 1.05 16.70
C LYS A 53 5.73 2.38 15.95
N LYS A 54 6.42 3.36 16.53
CA LYS A 54 6.69 4.65 15.89
C LYS A 54 7.30 4.40 14.50
N GLY A 55 6.68 4.94 13.45
CA GLY A 55 7.10 4.76 12.05
C GLY A 55 6.50 3.54 11.32
N GLU A 56 5.92 2.55 12.02
CA GLU A 56 5.28 1.40 11.36
C GLU A 56 3.89 1.74 10.80
N ARG A 57 3.22 2.72 11.42
CA ARG A 57 1.91 3.19 10.98
C ARG A 57 2.06 4.09 9.75
N LYS A 58 2.00 3.48 8.55
CA LYS A 58 1.76 4.23 7.31
C LYS A 58 0.29 4.65 7.25
N SER A 59 0.02 5.94 7.07
CA SER A 59 -1.34 6.43 6.82
C SER A 59 -1.92 5.81 5.55
N LYS A 60 -3.25 5.74 5.43
CA LYS A 60 -3.90 5.31 4.19
C LYS A 60 -3.39 6.12 2.99
N TYR A 61 -3.30 7.44 3.18
CA TYR A 61 -2.71 8.35 2.20
C TYR A 61 -1.31 7.92 1.75
N ALA A 62 -0.40 7.63 2.67
CA ALA A 62 0.96 7.23 2.30
C ALA A 62 1.01 5.90 1.53
N LYS A 63 0.08 4.98 1.80
CA LYS A 63 -0.05 3.72 1.05
C LYS A 63 -0.58 3.97 -0.36
N ASP A 64 -1.66 4.73 -0.48
CA ASP A 64 -2.28 5.08 -1.75
C ASP A 64 -1.29 5.85 -2.63
N THR A 65 -0.52 6.78 -2.05
CA THR A 65 0.54 7.51 -2.76
C THR A 65 1.64 6.58 -3.26
N ASN A 66 2.09 5.59 -2.47
CA ASN A 66 3.12 4.66 -2.92
C ASN A 66 2.63 3.78 -4.09
N LEU A 67 1.37 3.33 -4.03
CA LEU A 67 0.75 2.57 -5.11
C LEU A 67 0.67 3.40 -6.40
N ILE A 68 0.15 4.63 -6.30
CA ILE A 68 0.01 5.54 -7.43
C ILE A 68 1.39 5.87 -8.04
N LEU A 69 2.42 6.05 -7.21
CA LEU A 69 3.78 6.30 -7.69
C LEU A 69 4.38 5.10 -8.43
N GLN A 70 4.17 3.87 -7.98
CA GLN A 70 4.63 2.68 -8.70
C GLN A 70 3.99 2.58 -10.08
N LEU A 71 2.68 2.86 -10.18
CA LEU A 71 1.98 2.93 -11.46
C LEU A 71 2.52 4.05 -12.35
N ALA A 72 2.75 5.24 -11.78
CA ALA A 72 3.34 6.37 -12.49
C ALA A 72 4.71 6.02 -13.08
N TYR A 73 5.57 5.31 -12.33
CA TYR A 73 6.88 4.91 -12.84
C TYR A 73 6.80 3.89 -13.97
N GLY A 74 5.91 2.91 -13.88
CA GLY A 74 5.67 1.97 -14.98
C GLY A 74 5.15 2.64 -16.25
N TRP A 75 4.23 3.60 -16.09
CA TRP A 75 3.74 4.40 -17.20
C TRP A 75 4.86 5.23 -17.83
N LEU A 76 5.69 5.91 -17.00
CA LEU A 76 6.84 6.67 -17.50
C LEU A 76 7.85 5.79 -18.25
N ALA A 77 8.15 4.60 -17.72
CA ALA A 77 9.03 3.62 -18.38
C ALA A 77 8.49 3.24 -19.77
N THR A 78 7.18 3.03 -19.87
CA THR A 78 6.51 2.64 -21.12
C THR A 78 6.42 3.80 -22.11
N ALA A 79 6.05 5.00 -21.64
CA ALA A 79 5.92 6.19 -22.48
C ALA A 79 7.27 6.59 -23.10
N MET A 80 8.38 6.45 -22.36
CA MET A 80 9.71 6.78 -22.86
C MET A 80 10.35 5.68 -23.70
N ALA A 81 9.82 4.45 -23.68
CA ALA A 81 10.37 3.38 -24.50
C ALA A 81 10.18 3.69 -26.00
N PRO A 82 11.07 3.19 -26.87
CA PRO A 82 10.95 3.40 -28.31
C PRO A 82 9.61 2.88 -28.86
N GLU A 83 9.07 3.54 -29.88
CA GLU A 83 7.86 3.09 -30.57
C GLU A 83 8.02 1.67 -31.14
N SER A 84 9.22 1.30 -31.58
CA SER A 84 9.55 -0.04 -32.06
C SER A 84 9.36 -1.14 -31.01
N GLU A 85 9.38 -0.79 -29.73
CA GLU A 85 9.14 -1.69 -28.60
C GLU A 85 7.72 -1.51 -28.02
N GLY A 86 6.84 -0.77 -28.71
CA GLY A 86 5.49 -0.47 -28.23
C GLY A 86 5.43 0.61 -27.15
N GLY A 87 6.45 1.47 -27.06
CA GLY A 87 6.41 2.69 -26.26
C GLY A 87 5.92 3.90 -27.07
N LEU A 88 6.06 5.10 -26.50
CA LEU A 88 5.63 6.36 -27.15
C LEU A 88 6.81 7.25 -27.57
N GLY A 89 8.06 6.82 -27.34
CA GLY A 89 9.26 7.60 -27.69
C GLY A 89 9.37 8.96 -26.98
N MET A 90 8.60 9.18 -25.91
CA MET A 90 8.51 10.47 -25.25
C MET A 90 9.78 10.82 -24.48
N THR A 91 10.08 12.11 -24.37
CA THR A 91 11.07 12.57 -23.40
C THR A 91 10.52 12.45 -21.98
N LEU A 92 11.41 12.35 -20.99
CA LEU A 92 11.00 12.38 -19.57
C LEU A 92 10.19 13.65 -19.24
N GLN A 93 10.49 14.77 -19.90
CA GLN A 93 9.78 16.03 -19.67
C GLN A 93 8.34 15.97 -20.18
N ASP A 94 8.14 15.47 -21.39
CA ASP A 94 6.81 15.39 -22.01
C ASP A 94 5.96 14.35 -21.28
N ALA A 95 6.55 13.19 -20.98
CA ALA A 95 5.90 12.12 -20.25
C ALA A 95 5.45 12.60 -18.85
N THR A 96 6.30 13.28 -18.07
CA THR A 96 5.84 13.75 -16.74
C THR A 96 4.82 14.88 -16.82
N THR A 97 4.84 15.69 -17.88
CA THR A 97 3.85 16.77 -18.08
C THR A 97 2.48 16.16 -18.36
N GLN A 98 2.39 15.30 -19.38
CA GLN A 98 1.16 14.60 -19.75
C GLN A 98 0.59 13.82 -18.56
N LEU A 99 1.44 13.07 -17.85
CA LEU A 99 1.00 12.27 -16.72
C LEU A 99 0.37 13.13 -15.62
N THR A 100 0.92 14.31 -15.32
CA THR A 100 0.34 15.22 -14.31
C THR A 100 -0.91 15.95 -14.76
N GLU A 101 -1.10 16.16 -16.05
CA GLU A 101 -2.32 16.74 -16.62
C GLU A 101 -3.48 15.75 -16.57
N GLU A 102 -3.20 14.47 -16.83
CA GLU A 102 -4.21 13.42 -16.84
C GLU A 102 -4.52 12.88 -15.43
N TRP A 103 -3.54 12.86 -14.52
CA TRP A 103 -3.67 12.20 -13.20
C TRP A 103 -3.65 13.22 -12.05
N GLY A 104 -4.83 13.52 -11.49
CA GLY A 104 -4.98 14.54 -10.44
C GLY A 104 -4.41 14.24 -9.04
N ARG A 105 -3.79 13.07 -8.80
CA ARG A 105 -3.23 12.68 -7.48
C ARG A 105 -1.71 12.49 -7.47
N LEU A 106 -1.02 13.10 -8.44
CA LEU A 106 0.43 13.00 -8.54
C LEU A 106 1.16 14.22 -7.94
N PRO A 107 2.41 14.05 -7.50
CA PRO A 107 3.31 15.17 -7.30
C PRO A 107 3.50 15.98 -8.58
N SER A 108 4.02 17.20 -8.45
CA SER A 108 4.36 18.03 -9.62
C SER A 108 5.30 17.31 -10.59
N ALA A 109 5.23 17.66 -11.88
CA ALA A 109 6.08 17.08 -12.92
C ALA A 109 7.58 17.18 -12.57
N GLN A 110 8.00 18.29 -11.95
CA GLN A 110 9.37 18.46 -11.45
C GLN A 110 9.73 17.44 -10.35
N THR A 111 8.81 17.19 -9.42
CA THR A 111 9.00 16.21 -8.36
C THR A 111 9.08 14.79 -8.93
N LEU A 112 8.20 14.46 -9.88
CA LEU A 112 8.24 13.16 -10.57
C LEU A 112 9.56 12.94 -11.33
N ARG A 113 10.08 13.96 -12.01
CA ARG A 113 11.41 13.89 -12.65
C ARG A 113 12.52 13.58 -11.64
N ARG A 114 12.47 14.21 -10.46
CA ARG A 114 13.42 13.92 -9.38
C ARG A 114 13.26 12.48 -8.87
N TYR A 115 12.04 12.02 -8.66
CA TYR A 115 11.78 10.67 -8.18
C TYR A 115 12.20 9.60 -9.18
N TRP A 116 11.96 9.85 -10.47
CA TRP A 116 12.39 8.98 -11.56
C TRP A 116 13.89 8.67 -11.50
N ASN A 117 14.74 9.66 -11.17
CA ASN A 117 16.18 9.43 -11.04
C ASN A 117 16.57 8.38 -10.00
N ASN A 118 15.74 8.15 -8.99
CA ASN A 118 15.99 7.15 -7.95
C ASN A 118 15.59 5.73 -8.38
N VAL A 119 14.70 5.60 -9.37
CA VAL A 119 14.10 4.33 -9.77
C VAL A 119 14.42 3.92 -11.21
N LYS A 120 14.94 4.83 -12.04
CA LYS A 120 15.17 4.61 -13.49
C LYS A 120 16.05 3.41 -13.85
N ASN A 121 16.92 2.98 -12.94
CA ASN A 121 17.82 1.85 -13.17
C ASN A 121 17.20 0.51 -12.74
N THR A 122 16.08 0.54 -12.03
CA THR A 122 15.41 -0.64 -11.45
C THR A 122 13.98 -0.79 -11.92
N GLN A 123 13.40 0.27 -12.48
CA GLN A 123 12.03 0.27 -12.95
C GLN A 123 11.98 -0.36 -14.34
N GLU A 124 11.27 -1.46 -14.43
CA GLU A 124 10.97 -2.15 -15.68
C GLU A 124 9.56 -1.76 -16.17
N ARG A 125 9.28 -2.02 -17.45
CA ARG A 125 7.96 -1.83 -18.05
C ARG A 125 6.95 -2.82 -17.47
N ASP A 126 7.36 -4.07 -17.37
CA ASP A 126 6.64 -5.10 -16.63
C ASP A 126 7.17 -5.09 -15.20
N PHE A 127 6.29 -4.79 -14.24
CA PHE A 127 6.69 -4.70 -12.84
C PHE A 127 5.59 -5.27 -11.94
N GLU A 128 6.02 -5.87 -10.85
CA GLU A 128 5.11 -6.26 -9.78
C GLU A 128 4.87 -5.08 -8.84
N ILE A 129 3.60 -4.80 -8.57
CA ILE A 129 3.21 -3.82 -7.56
C ILE A 129 3.54 -4.38 -6.19
N LYS A 130 4.44 -3.69 -5.47
CA LYS A 130 4.81 -4.03 -4.10
C LYS A 130 3.73 -3.51 -3.15
N THR A 131 2.78 -4.38 -2.81
CA THR A 131 1.78 -4.14 -1.76
C THR A 131 2.28 -4.71 -0.42
N ASP A 132 3.00 -3.92 0.37
CA ASP A 132 3.40 -4.31 1.75
C ASP A 132 2.19 -4.46 2.71
#